data_AF-A0A0J7NLD6-F1
#
_entry.id   AF-A0A0J7NLD6-F1
#
_cell.length_a   1.000
_cell.length_b   1.000
_cell.length_c   1.000
_cell.angle_alpha   90.00
_cell.angle_beta   90.00
_cell.angle_gamma   90.00
#
_symmetry.space_group_name_H-M   'P 1'
#
loop_
_entity.id
_entity.type
_entity.pdbx_description
1 polymer ?
#
loop_
_entity_poly.entity_id
_entity_poly.type
_entity_poly.pdbx_seq_one_letter_code
_entity_poly.pdbx_strand_id
1 'polypeptide(L)'
;MPKKKGKGSKLARMSDEERARYLQHRAELELESKRRKQQLIAAFTKKEDSLSHLMQYASNEVEELWRQLNETITEYENNTGDKKKQYEYLKEQDDAHHASVAQYPKLQIQLQDTIKSLKQDTYALSQKREHSITEYKDQIVQMKKRTESLRQEFSMIQMLDATQLKKLTIISTSVLKVLNFD
;
A
#
# COMPACT_ATOMS: atom_id res chain seq x y z
N MET A 1 -98.87 -49.18 -16.57
CA MET A 1 -98.74 -47.81 -16.05
C MET A 1 -99.74 -47.57 -14.91
N PRO A 2 -99.31 -47.18 -13.71
CA PRO A 2 -100.18 -46.62 -12.67
C PRO A 2 -99.92 -45.12 -12.42
N LYS A 3 -100.99 -44.33 -12.38
CA LYS A 3 -100.98 -42.85 -12.25
C LYS A 3 -100.53 -42.41 -10.84
N LYS A 4 -99.49 -41.58 -10.75
CA LYS A 4 -99.10 -40.85 -9.53
C LYS A 4 -100.25 -39.93 -9.09
N LYS A 5 -100.92 -40.25 -7.98
CA LYS A 5 -101.90 -39.37 -7.31
C LYS A 5 -101.22 -38.06 -6.93
N GLY A 6 -101.73 -36.95 -7.48
CA GLY A 6 -101.26 -35.60 -7.19
C GLY A 6 -101.38 -35.27 -5.70
N LYS A 7 -100.29 -34.77 -5.12
CA LYS A 7 -100.28 -34.15 -3.79
C LYS A 7 -101.15 -32.89 -3.86
N GLY A 8 -102.43 -33.00 -3.50
CA GLY A 8 -103.27 -31.83 -3.24
C GLY A 8 -102.58 -30.96 -2.19
N SER A 9 -102.32 -29.69 -2.54
CA SER A 9 -101.60 -28.72 -1.70
C SER A 9 -102.16 -28.74 -0.29
N LYS A 10 -101.30 -28.91 0.73
CA LYS A 10 -101.65 -29.00 2.16
C LYS A 10 -102.59 -27.87 2.61
N LEU A 11 -102.50 -26.72 1.95
CA LEU A 11 -103.38 -25.55 2.12
C LEU A 11 -104.83 -25.82 1.69
N ALA A 12 -105.08 -26.58 0.62
CA ALA A 12 -106.43 -26.84 0.09
C ALA A 12 -107.33 -27.68 1.02
N ARG A 13 -106.75 -28.35 2.03
CA ARG A 13 -107.45 -29.17 3.03
C ARG A 13 -107.65 -28.49 4.38
N MET A 14 -107.07 -27.30 4.57
CA MET A 14 -107.19 -26.50 5.79
C MET A 14 -108.42 -25.59 5.72
N SER A 15 -109.03 -25.30 6.87
CA SER A 15 -110.07 -24.26 6.98
C SER A 15 -109.47 -22.89 6.67
N ASP A 16 -110.30 -21.92 6.29
CA ASP A 16 -109.79 -20.60 5.91
C ASP A 16 -109.02 -19.90 7.04
N GLU A 17 -109.37 -20.19 8.30
CA GLU A 17 -108.63 -19.69 9.46
C GLU A 17 -107.27 -20.38 9.68
N GLU A 18 -107.19 -21.70 9.44
CA GLU A 18 -105.92 -22.44 9.48
C GLU A 18 -104.97 -22.00 8.36
N ARG A 19 -105.50 -21.65 7.19
CA ARG A 19 -104.74 -21.09 6.07
C ARG A 19 -104.16 -19.72 6.43
N ALA A 20 -104.95 -18.85 7.05
CA ALA A 20 -104.52 -17.52 7.47
C ALA A 20 -103.37 -17.59 8.49
N ARG A 21 -103.50 -18.45 9.51
CA ARG A 21 -102.45 -18.67 10.51
C ARG A 21 -101.16 -19.25 9.90
N TYR A 22 -101.29 -20.19 8.96
CA TYR A 22 -100.12 -20.76 8.27
C TYR A 22 -99.39 -19.72 7.40
N LEU A 23 -100.13 -18.88 6.68
CA LEU A 23 -99.53 -17.82 5.86
C LEU A 23 -98.85 -16.75 6.73
N GLN A 24 -99.45 -16.40 7.86
CA GLN A 24 -98.86 -15.48 8.83
C GLN A 24 -97.57 -16.05 9.42
N HIS A 25 -97.58 -17.27 9.94
CA HIS A 25 -96.38 -17.93 10.47
C HIS A 25 -95.29 -18.09 9.40
N ARG A 26 -95.67 -18.36 8.14
CA ARG A 26 -94.71 -18.43 7.03
C ARG A 26 -94.08 -17.07 6.74
N ALA A 27 -94.87 -15.99 6.76
CA ALA A 27 -94.38 -14.63 6.58
C ALA A 27 -93.45 -14.21 7.74
N GLU A 28 -93.79 -14.58 8.98
CA GLU A 28 -92.96 -14.36 10.17
C GLU A 28 -91.62 -15.10 10.06
N LEU A 29 -91.61 -16.37 9.65
CA LEU A 29 -90.38 -17.13 9.40
C LEU A 29 -89.52 -16.53 8.28
N GLU A 30 -90.14 -16.08 7.19
CA GLU A 30 -89.42 -15.45 6.09
C GLU A 30 -88.80 -14.11 6.52
N LEU A 31 -89.54 -13.33 7.29
CA LEU A 31 -89.09 -12.05 7.82
C LEU A 31 -87.95 -12.24 8.84
N GLU A 32 -88.06 -13.24 9.71
CA GLU A 32 -87.00 -13.61 10.64
C GLU A 32 -85.75 -14.14 9.92
N SER A 33 -85.93 -14.95 8.87
CA SER A 33 -84.81 -15.38 8.01
C SER A 33 -84.13 -14.21 7.31
N LYS A 34 -84.89 -13.20 6.85
CA LYS A 34 -84.35 -11.98 6.24
C LYS A 34 -83.58 -11.14 7.25
N ARG A 35 -84.12 -10.95 8.47
CA ARG A 35 -83.46 -10.26 9.58
C ARG A 35 -82.15 -10.95 9.96
N ARG A 36 -82.18 -12.27 10.14
CA ARG A 36 -80.98 -13.05 10.47
C ARG A 36 -79.91 -12.96 9.39
N LYS A 37 -80.30 -12.99 8.11
CA LYS A 37 -79.36 -12.78 6.99
C LYS A 37 -78.75 -11.37 7.01
N GLN A 38 -79.56 -10.34 7.24
CA GLN A 38 -79.07 -8.96 7.36
C GLN A 38 -78.12 -8.78 8.55
N GLN A 39 -78.44 -9.37 9.71
CA GLN A 39 -77.56 -9.36 10.88
C GLN A 39 -76.22 -10.06 10.60
N LEU A 40 -76.24 -11.18 9.87
CA LEU A 40 -75.01 -11.89 9.49
C LEU A 40 -74.15 -11.05 8.55
N ILE A 41 -74.76 -10.40 7.55
CA ILE A 41 -74.06 -9.49 6.64
C ILE A 41 -73.44 -8.33 7.41
N ALA A 42 -74.19 -7.67 8.29
CA ALA A 42 -73.69 -6.55 9.09
C ALA A 42 -72.55 -6.96 10.05
N ALA A 43 -72.64 -8.16 10.64
CA ALA A 43 -71.57 -8.70 11.48
C ALA A 43 -70.32 -9.04 10.67
N PHE A 44 -70.49 -9.56 9.45
CA PHE A 44 -69.39 -9.87 8.55
C PHE A 44 -68.69 -8.60 8.05
N THR A 45 -69.44 -7.60 7.57
CA THR A 45 -68.87 -6.34 7.09
C THR A 45 -68.12 -5.61 8.21
N LYS A 46 -68.67 -5.57 9.43
CA LYS A 46 -67.98 -4.96 10.58
C LYS A 46 -66.65 -5.66 10.89
N LYS A 47 -66.59 -7.00 10.77
CA LYS A 47 -65.35 -7.76 10.96
C LYS A 47 -64.35 -7.48 9.84
N GLU A 48 -64.81 -7.42 8.59
CA GLU A 48 -64.00 -7.09 7.42
C GLU A 48 -63.38 -5.69 7.56
N ASP A 49 -64.18 -4.69 7.97
CA ASP A 49 -63.70 -3.33 8.21
C ASP A 49 -62.67 -3.28 9.33
N SER A 50 -62.94 -3.99 10.44
CA SER A 50 -62.01 -4.06 11.58
C SER A 50 -60.68 -4.71 11.19
N LEU A 51 -60.73 -5.78 10.38
CA LEU A 51 -59.55 -6.47 9.88
C LEU A 51 -58.76 -5.60 8.90
N SER A 52 -59.45 -4.90 8.00
CA SER A 52 -58.84 -3.96 7.06
C SER A 52 -58.11 -2.83 7.81
N HIS A 53 -58.73 -2.26 8.85
CA HIS A 53 -58.08 -1.25 9.68
C HIS A 53 -56.85 -1.79 10.42
N LEU A 54 -56.91 -3.02 10.96
CA LEU A 54 -55.76 -3.65 11.60
C LEU A 54 -54.63 -3.91 10.61
N MET A 55 -54.95 -4.38 9.39
CA MET A 55 -53.95 -4.59 8.34
C MET A 55 -53.30 -3.28 7.91
N GLN A 56 -54.08 -2.22 7.74
CA GLN A 56 -53.55 -0.90 7.39
C GLN A 56 -52.65 -0.34 8.49
N TYR A 57 -53.07 -0.46 9.76
CA TYR A 57 -52.24 -0.07 10.90
C TYR A 57 -50.92 -0.85 10.94
N ALA A 58 -50.98 -2.18 10.79
CA ALA A 58 -49.78 -3.01 10.76
C ALA A 58 -48.86 -2.68 9.57
N SER A 59 -49.41 -2.40 8.39
CA SER A 59 -48.64 -1.98 7.21
C SER A 59 -47.92 -0.67 7.47
N ASN A 60 -48.62 0.32 8.01
CA ASN A 60 -48.05 1.63 8.32
C ASN A 60 -46.94 1.51 9.37
N GLU A 61 -47.14 0.69 10.40
CA GLU A 61 -46.13 0.45 11.44
C GLU A 61 -44.86 -0.19 10.84
N VAL A 62 -45.04 -1.18 9.95
CA VAL A 62 -43.91 -1.82 9.25
C VAL A 62 -43.18 -0.82 8.34
N GLU A 63 -43.90 0.03 7.61
CA GLU A 63 -43.31 1.08 6.77
C GLU A 63 -42.53 2.12 7.58
N GLU A 64 -43.06 2.52 8.74
CA GLU A 64 -42.38 3.42 9.67
C GLU A 64 -41.08 2.82 10.21
N LEU A 65 -41.13 1.57 10.67
CA LEU A 65 -39.94 0.86 11.15
C LEU A 65 -38.89 0.68 10.04
N TRP A 66 -39.33 0.38 8.80
CA TRP A 66 -38.43 0.31 7.66
C TRP A 66 -37.75 1.64 7.38
N ARG A 67 -38.48 2.76 7.46
CA ARG A 67 -37.90 4.08 7.25
C ARG A 67 -36.86 4.40 8.34
N GLN A 68 -37.20 4.18 9.61
CA GLN A 68 -36.28 4.41 10.73
C GLN A 68 -35.01 3.56 10.63
N LEU A 69 -35.13 2.29 10.23
CA LEU A 69 -33.98 1.41 10.00
C LEU A 69 -33.09 1.96 8.89
N ASN A 70 -33.68 2.38 7.77
CA ASN A 70 -32.92 2.89 6.63
C ASN A 70 -32.21 4.22 6.96
N GLU A 71 -32.86 5.10 7.71
CA GLU A 71 -32.26 6.32 8.25
C GLU A 71 -31.06 6.00 9.15
N THR A 72 -31.22 5.05 10.08
CA THR A 72 -30.15 4.62 10.99
C THR A 72 -28.95 4.03 10.23
N ILE A 73 -29.20 3.19 9.22
CA ILE A 73 -28.14 2.61 8.38
C ILE A 73 -27.39 3.72 7.63
N THR A 74 -28.12 4.63 7.00
CA THR A 74 -27.54 5.74 6.24
C THR A 74 -26.70 6.65 7.14
N GLU A 75 -27.19 6.96 8.33
CA GLU A 75 -26.44 7.76 9.32
C GLU A 75 -25.17 7.03 9.77
N TYR A 76 -25.25 5.73 10.05
CA TYR A 76 -24.08 4.93 10.40
C TYR A 76 -23.03 4.89 9.28
N GLU A 77 -23.46 4.66 8.04
CA GLU A 77 -22.57 4.66 6.86
C GLU A 77 -21.90 6.02 6.66
N ASN A 78 -22.64 7.11 6.81
CA ASN A 78 -22.08 8.47 6.72
C ASN A 78 -21.08 8.74 7.86
N ASN A 79 -21.46 8.42 9.10
CA ASN A 79 -20.61 8.63 10.28
C ASN A 79 -19.34 7.76 10.29
N THR A 80 -19.36 6.63 9.58
CA THR A 80 -18.20 5.72 9.47
C THR A 80 -17.41 5.90 8.18
N GLY A 81 -18.01 6.48 7.14
CA GLY A 81 -17.38 6.68 5.84
C GLY A 81 -16.12 7.53 5.91
N ASP A 82 -16.15 8.65 6.64
CA ASP A 82 -14.96 9.51 6.78
C ASP A 82 -13.85 8.85 7.59
N LYS A 83 -14.21 8.10 8.65
CA LYS A 83 -13.24 7.32 9.43
C LYS A 83 -12.59 6.22 8.59
N LYS A 84 -13.37 5.56 7.73
CA LYS A 84 -12.86 4.54 6.82
C LYS A 84 -11.88 5.13 5.81
N LYS A 85 -12.22 6.28 5.21
CA LYS A 85 -11.31 7.00 4.30
C LYS A 85 -10.03 7.44 4.99
N GLN A 86 -10.11 7.97 6.21
CA GLN A 86 -8.93 8.34 6.99
C GLN A 86 -8.03 7.13 7.29
N TYR A 87 -8.64 6.00 7.66
CA TYR A 87 -7.89 4.77 7.90
C TYR A 87 -7.21 4.25 6.63
N GLU A 88 -7.92 4.23 5.50
CA GLU A 88 -7.36 3.84 4.20
C GLU A 88 -6.18 4.73 3.81
N TYR A 89 -6.31 6.06 3.97
CA TYR A 89 -5.21 6.99 3.71
C TYR A 89 -3.98 6.72 4.59
N LEU A 90 -4.18 6.55 5.90
CA LEU A 90 -3.08 6.26 6.82
C LEU A 90 -2.41 4.92 6.50
N LYS A 91 -3.21 3.92 6.13
CA LYS A 91 -2.70 2.61 5.72
C LYS A 91 -1.85 2.70 4.45
N GLU A 92 -2.32 3.42 3.42
CA GLU A 92 -1.55 3.63 2.19
C GLU A 92 -0.23 4.35 2.46
N GLN A 93 -0.24 5.33 3.36
CA GLN A 93 0.96 6.03 3.78
C GLN A 93 1.95 5.10 4.49
N ASP A 94 1.46 4.28 5.43
CA ASP A 94 2.28 3.30 6.13
C ASP A 94 2.86 2.26 5.17
N ASP A 95 2.05 1.71 4.27
CA ASP A 95 2.47 0.75 3.24
C ASP A 95 3.58 1.35 2.35
N ALA A 96 3.45 2.62 1.94
CA ALA A 96 4.45 3.33 1.16
C ALA A 96 5.77 3.53 1.93
N HIS A 97 5.68 3.89 3.22
CA HIS A 97 6.85 4.00 4.08
C HIS A 97 7.52 2.64 4.29
N HIS A 98 6.74 1.59 4.53
CA HIS A 98 7.23 0.23 4.68
C HIS A 98 7.98 -0.25 3.43
N ALA A 99 7.44 0.03 2.24
CA ALA A 99 8.08 -0.29 0.96
C ALA A 99 9.40 0.46 0.77
N SER A 100 9.50 1.72 1.21
CA SER A 100 10.74 2.51 1.18
C SER A 100 11.78 1.93 2.15
N VAL A 101 11.37 1.66 3.39
CA VAL A 101 12.25 1.11 4.44
C VAL A 101 12.79 -0.27 4.07
N ALA A 102 12.02 -1.08 3.36
CA ALA A 102 12.46 -2.39 2.88
C ALA A 102 13.69 -2.32 1.94
N GLN A 103 13.98 -1.16 1.34
CA GLN A 103 15.15 -0.97 0.48
C GLN A 103 16.44 -0.65 1.26
N TYR A 104 16.33 -0.14 2.48
CA TYR A 104 17.48 0.31 3.26
C TYR A 104 18.48 -0.79 3.60
N PRO A 105 18.09 -2.03 3.97
CA PRO A 105 19.06 -3.10 4.22
C PRO A 105 19.95 -3.38 3.01
N LYS A 106 19.39 -3.36 1.80
CA LYS A 106 20.16 -3.58 0.57
C LYS A 106 21.15 -2.44 0.34
N LEU A 107 20.71 -1.19 0.49
CA LEU A 107 21.57 -0.03 0.35
C LEU A 107 22.69 -0.03 1.41
N GLN A 108 22.37 -0.41 2.64
CA GLN A 108 23.33 -0.51 3.73
C GLN A 108 24.44 -1.53 3.41
N ILE A 109 24.08 -2.71 2.90
CA ILE A 109 25.04 -3.74 2.49
C ILE A 109 25.94 -3.19 1.38
N GLN A 110 25.37 -2.57 0.35
CA GLN A 110 26.14 -1.99 -0.76
C GLN A 110 27.13 -0.92 -0.29
N LEU A 111 26.70 -0.03 0.60
CA LEU A 111 27.58 1.01 1.18
C LEU A 111 28.68 0.38 2.03
N GLN A 112 28.37 -0.64 2.83
CA GLN A 112 29.34 -1.34 3.65
C GLN A 112 30.40 -2.06 2.81
N ASP A 113 30.00 -2.70 1.71
CA ASP A 113 30.91 -3.34 0.77
C ASP A 113 31.81 -2.31 0.08
N THR A 114 31.24 -1.17 -0.33
CA THR A 114 31.99 -0.06 -0.95
C THR A 114 33.03 0.51 0.02
N ILE A 115 32.64 0.75 1.27
CA ILE A 115 33.56 1.24 2.32
C ILE A 115 34.69 0.23 2.54
N LYS A 116 34.37 -1.07 2.56
CA LYS A 116 35.37 -2.13 2.73
C LYS A 116 36.37 -2.14 1.56
N SER A 117 35.88 -2.05 0.33
CA SER A 117 36.72 -1.98 -0.89
C SER A 117 37.64 -0.76 -0.86
N LEU A 118 37.08 0.43 -0.64
CA LEU A 118 37.86 1.67 -0.61
C LEU A 118 38.94 1.66 0.49
N LYS A 119 38.65 1.05 1.64
CA LYS A 119 39.62 0.89 2.73
C LYS A 119 40.79 0.00 2.31
N GLN A 120 40.51 -1.09 1.58
CA GLN A 120 41.54 -1.99 1.06
C GLN A 120 42.40 -1.28 0.00
N ASP A 121 41.77 -0.57 -0.93
CA ASP A 121 42.47 0.19 -1.99
C ASP A 121 43.37 1.27 -1.41
N THR A 122 42.86 2.01 -0.42
CA THR A 122 43.64 3.06 0.27
C THR A 122 44.88 2.47 0.95
N TYR A 123 44.74 1.31 1.58
CA TYR A 123 45.88 0.63 2.20
C TYR A 123 46.91 0.17 1.16
N ALA A 124 46.48 -0.45 0.07
CA ALA A 124 47.35 -0.91 -1.00
C ALA A 124 48.09 0.26 -1.68
N LEU A 125 47.39 1.36 -1.97
CA LEU A 125 47.99 2.58 -2.52
C LEU A 125 49.00 3.21 -1.54
N SER A 126 48.70 3.22 -0.24
CA SER A 126 49.64 3.70 0.77
C SER A 126 50.90 2.84 0.82
N GLN A 127 50.78 1.51 0.78
CA GLN A 127 51.94 0.62 0.72
C GLN A 127 52.78 0.84 -0.54
N LYS A 128 52.13 0.98 -1.70
CA LYS A 128 52.82 1.26 -2.96
C LYS A 128 53.58 2.59 -2.90
N ARG A 129 52.96 3.63 -2.34
CA ARG A 129 53.61 4.93 -2.12
C ARG A 129 54.84 4.80 -1.21
N GLU A 130 54.71 4.10 -0.08
CA GLU A 130 55.79 3.87 0.88
C GLU A 130 56.99 3.16 0.21
N HIS A 131 56.69 2.14 -0.60
CA HIS A 131 57.69 1.39 -1.34
C HIS A 131 58.43 2.28 -2.36
N SER A 132 57.70 3.02 -3.19
CA SER A 132 58.31 3.94 -4.16
C SER A 132 59.13 5.05 -3.49
N ILE A 133 58.70 5.59 -2.35
CA ILE A 133 59.48 6.58 -1.59
C ILE A 133 60.82 5.96 -1.15
N THR A 134 60.80 4.72 -0.68
CA THR A 134 62.00 4.02 -0.23
C THR A 134 62.95 3.79 -1.40
N GLU A 135 62.43 3.32 -2.53
CA GLU A 135 63.20 3.09 -3.75
C GLU A 135 63.86 4.39 -4.27
N TYR A 136 63.11 5.50 -4.32
CA TYR A 136 63.68 6.79 -4.72
C TYR A 136 64.71 7.32 -3.74
N LYS A 137 64.54 7.11 -2.43
CA LYS A 137 65.57 7.46 -1.43
C LYS A 137 66.86 6.68 -1.68
N ASP A 138 66.76 5.38 -1.94
CA ASP A 138 67.92 4.53 -2.23
C ASP A 138 68.63 4.97 -3.51
N GLN A 139 67.87 5.28 -4.57
CA GLN A 139 68.42 5.83 -5.81
C GLN A 139 69.15 7.17 -5.59
N ILE A 140 68.58 8.07 -4.78
CA ILE A 140 69.23 9.35 -4.44
C ILE A 140 70.56 9.10 -3.71
N VAL A 141 70.60 8.16 -2.76
CA VAL A 141 71.83 7.80 -2.03
C VAL A 141 72.88 7.23 -2.97
N GLN A 142 72.49 6.31 -3.87
CA GLN A 142 73.40 5.74 -4.87
C GLN A 142 73.96 6.80 -5.81
N MET A 143 73.10 7.70 -6.31
CA MET A 143 73.51 8.79 -7.20
C MET A 143 74.48 9.74 -6.49
N LYS A 144 74.20 10.13 -5.24
CA LYS A 144 75.13 10.94 -4.44
C LYS A 144 76.50 10.29 -4.30
N LYS A 145 76.54 8.98 -4.02
CA LYS A 145 77.80 8.23 -3.92
C LYS A 145 78.57 8.25 -5.25
N ARG A 146 77.87 8.04 -6.37
CA ARG A 146 78.47 8.07 -7.71
C ARG A 146 79.01 9.46 -8.06
N THR A 147 78.27 10.52 -7.76
CA THR A 147 78.71 11.91 -7.96
C THR A 147 79.96 12.22 -7.15
N GLU A 148 80.03 11.78 -5.89
CA GLU A 148 81.20 11.98 -5.05
C GLU A 148 82.43 11.24 -5.60
N SER A 149 82.27 9.98 -6.04
CA SER A 149 83.36 9.24 -6.69
C SER A 149 83.87 9.92 -7.95
N LEU A 150 82.98 10.40 -8.83
CA LEU A 150 83.37 11.14 -10.03
C LEU A 150 84.10 12.45 -9.68
N ARG A 151 83.69 13.13 -8.61
CA ARG A 151 84.34 14.36 -8.14
C ARG A 151 85.78 14.09 -7.68
N GLN A 152 85.99 13.00 -6.96
CA GLN A 152 87.32 12.56 -6.52
C GLN A 152 88.21 12.19 -7.71
N GLU A 153 87.68 11.44 -8.68
CA GLU A 153 88.39 11.06 -9.89
C GLU A 153 88.79 12.29 -10.73
N PHE A 154 87.86 13.23 -10.93
CA PHE A 154 88.12 14.48 -11.64
C PHE A 154 89.19 15.33 -10.93
N SER A 155 89.15 15.41 -9.60
CA SER A 155 90.18 16.11 -8.82
C SER A 155 91.57 15.47 -8.99
N MET A 156 91.64 14.14 -9.02
CA MET A 156 92.88 13.41 -9.25
C MET A 156 93.45 13.68 -10.65
N ILE A 157 92.59 13.67 -11.68
CA ILE A 157 92.97 14.00 -13.06
C ILE A 157 93.49 15.44 -13.15
N GLN A 158 92.79 16.40 -12.56
CA GLN A 158 93.25 17.80 -12.54
C GLN A 158 94.62 17.97 -11.86
N MET A 159 94.88 17.25 -10.77
CA MET A 159 96.19 17.27 -10.12
C MET A 159 97.28 16.67 -11.02
N LEU A 160 97.00 15.54 -11.69
CA LEU A 160 97.91 14.93 -12.64
C LEU A 160 98.23 15.89 -13.80
N ASP A 161 97.22 16.45 -14.44
CA ASP A 161 97.38 17.41 -15.54
C ASP A 161 98.20 18.63 -15.09
N ALA A 162 97.91 19.20 -13.91
CA ALA A 162 98.67 20.32 -13.36
C ALA A 162 100.15 19.96 -13.13
N THR A 163 100.44 18.74 -12.65
CA THR A 163 101.83 18.28 -12.51
C THR A 163 102.52 18.06 -13.86
N GLN A 164 101.82 17.51 -14.86
CA GLN A 164 102.35 17.32 -16.21
C GLN A 164 102.63 18.67 -16.90
N LEU A 165 101.71 19.63 -16.81
CA LEU A 165 101.88 20.99 -17.30
C LEU A 165 103.10 21.66 -16.66
N LYS A 166 103.24 21.61 -15.33
CA LYS A 166 104.42 22.14 -14.64
C LYS A 166 105.72 21.52 -15.17
N LYS A 167 105.77 20.20 -15.36
CA LYS A 167 106.94 19.52 -15.94
C LYS A 167 107.25 20.02 -17.35
N LEU A 168 106.23 20.09 -18.23
CA LEU A 168 106.38 20.58 -19.59
C LEU A 168 106.84 22.04 -19.65
N THR A 169 106.33 22.91 -18.77
CA THR A 169 106.77 24.31 -18.66
C THR A 169 108.23 24.40 -18.24
N ILE A 170 108.68 23.59 -17.26
CA ILE A 170 110.08 23.54 -16.85
C ILE A 170 110.98 23.07 -18.00
N ILE A 171 110.59 22.01 -18.70
CA ILE A 171 111.35 21.49 -19.85
C ILE A 171 111.41 22.55 -20.97
N SER A 172 110.28 23.13 -21.36
CA SER A 172 110.21 24.16 -22.41
C SER A 172 111.07 25.38 -22.07
N THR A 173 110.97 25.90 -20.85
CA THR A 173 111.79 27.03 -20.40
C THR A 173 113.29 26.70 -20.36
N SER A 174 113.66 25.47 -20.01
CA SER A 174 115.06 25.03 -20.07
C SER A 174 115.59 24.96 -21.51
N VAL A 175 114.80 24.45 -22.46
CA VAL A 175 115.15 24.40 -23.88
C VAL A 175 115.26 25.81 -24.48
N LEU A 176 114.32 26.71 -24.17
CA LEU A 176 114.38 28.11 -24.60
C LEU A 176 115.61 28.84 -24.06
N LYS A 177 116.03 28.54 -22.83
CA LYS A 177 117.30 29.08 -22.31
C LYS A 177 118.47 28.58 -23.15
N VAL A 178 118.56 27.27 -23.44
CA VAL A 178 119.64 26.72 -24.26
C VAL A 178 119.67 27.35 -25.66
N LEU A 179 118.50 27.58 -26.27
CA LEU A 179 118.39 28.15 -27.62
C LEU A 179 118.62 29.67 -27.73
N ASN A 180 118.46 30.44 -26.64
CA ASN A 180 118.67 31.89 -26.63
C ASN A 180 120.09 32.28 -26.14
N PHE A 181 120.97 31.31 -25.88
CA PHE A 181 122.37 31.53 -25.52
C PHE A 181 123.36 31.20 -26.67
N ASP A 182 122.85 31.01 -27.89
CA ASP A 182 123.57 31.14 -29.17
C ASP A 182 123.13 32.43 -29.89
#